data_AF-A0A354HG74-F1
#
_entry.id   AF-A0A354HG74-F1
#
_cell.length_a   1.000
_cell.length_b   1.000
_cell.length_c   1.000
_cell.angle_alpha   90.00
_cell.angle_beta   90.00
_cell.angle_gamma   90.00
#
_symmetry.space_group_name_H-M   'P 1'
#
loop_
_entity.id
_entity.type
_entity.pdbx_description
1 polymer ?
#
loop_
_entity_poly.entity_id
_entity_poly.type
_entity_poly.pdbx_seq_one_letter_code
_entity_poly.pdbx_strand_id
1 'polypeptide(L)'
;MLIYMSLLAGALALGILLCRNKKGNLIYCIVMGIAMFVIASLRRSVGHDYNNYALMYMRSMTMDMEEIAVQRTEKGYSIITKLLADYFYDYQTIFIVCAAFFAVCVAVAAYKYCKRPYLGICFFLTFGVYFNTFNFLRQEIAGFIVFFAIMHYVKKDQFFRFCIMVLLASCFHLSAILMIPFYFLLKIKITPVTLGIYGGLTVLIYIFSWNIMDFITDYIYKQYQPRTSVHVLHGFDPSYLIFSIIAFVAAYVFRRRLIEKDPFNDVLISCMFFSLFFEVIGIKHAIVSRMGAYVILPAVVVLMPRIFEAALEKCREAAKSDKKRRTLFTAVTVASFAVVCTTMYGLMIVRNYNGVTPYTTVFDEFETQEW
;
A
#
# COMPACT_ATOMS: atom_id res chain seq x y z
N MET A 1 -16.91 -10.18 5.83
CA MET A 1 -16.28 -10.88 4.68
C MET A 1 -16.96 -10.56 3.35
N LEU A 2 -18.29 -10.71 3.24
CA LEU A 2 -19.05 -10.50 2.00
C LEU A 2 -18.77 -9.13 1.35
N ILE A 3 -18.79 -8.05 2.13
CA ILE A 3 -18.57 -6.68 1.64
C ILE A 3 -17.26 -6.52 0.85
N TYR A 4 -16.18 -7.15 1.32
CA TYR A 4 -14.89 -7.11 0.66
C TYR A 4 -14.89 -7.96 -0.62
N MET A 5 -15.42 -9.19 -0.55
CA MET A 5 -15.51 -10.03 -1.75
C MET A 5 -16.38 -9.39 -2.84
N SER A 6 -17.48 -8.75 -2.45
CA SER A 6 -18.33 -7.97 -3.36
C SER A 6 -17.57 -6.78 -3.96
N LEU A 7 -16.71 -6.10 -3.19
CA LEU A 7 -15.85 -5.03 -3.71
C LEU A 7 -14.88 -5.55 -4.78
N LEU A 8 -14.21 -6.68 -4.56
CA LEU A 8 -13.31 -7.27 -5.55
C LEU A 8 -14.06 -7.77 -6.79
N ALA A 9 -15.21 -8.44 -6.60
CA ALA A 9 -16.05 -8.89 -7.71
C ALA A 9 -16.55 -7.69 -8.54
N GLY A 10 -16.98 -6.62 -7.89
CA GLY A 10 -17.36 -5.35 -8.52
C GLY A 10 -16.21 -4.73 -9.30
N ALA A 11 -15.00 -4.68 -8.73
CA ALA A 11 -13.80 -4.18 -9.40
C ALA A 11 -13.50 -4.93 -10.71
N LEU A 12 -13.58 -6.28 -10.69
CA LEU A 12 -13.36 -7.11 -11.86
C LEU A 12 -14.48 -6.94 -12.91
N ALA A 13 -15.74 -7.02 -12.48
CA ALA A 13 -16.90 -6.96 -13.38
C ALA A 13 -17.03 -5.58 -14.05
N LEU A 14 -17.00 -4.50 -13.26
CA LEU A 14 -17.05 -3.14 -13.78
C LEU A 14 -15.81 -2.81 -14.61
N GLY A 15 -14.66 -3.38 -14.28
CA GLY A 15 -13.44 -3.23 -15.08
C GLY A 15 -13.61 -3.76 -16.50
N ILE A 16 -14.16 -4.97 -16.65
CA ILE A 16 -14.41 -5.58 -17.96
C ILE A 16 -15.47 -4.80 -18.76
N LEU A 17 -16.49 -4.28 -18.07
CA LEU A 17 -17.60 -3.57 -18.70
C LEU A 17 -17.20 -2.14 -19.13
N LEU A 18 -16.55 -1.39 -18.24
CA LEU A 18 -16.33 0.05 -18.38
C LEU A 18 -14.94 0.42 -18.92
N CYS A 19 -13.87 -0.32 -18.61
CA CYS A 19 -12.49 0.06 -18.99
C CYS A 19 -12.14 -0.22 -20.48
N ARG A 20 -13.00 0.22 -21.40
CA ARG A 20 -12.84 0.07 -22.85
C ARG A 20 -12.26 1.32 -23.52
N ASN A 21 -12.42 2.49 -22.91
CA ASN A 21 -11.93 3.77 -23.41
C ASN A 21 -11.64 4.74 -22.26
N LYS A 22 -11.15 5.96 -22.55
CA LYS A 22 -10.78 6.95 -21.52
C LYS A 22 -11.97 7.37 -20.64
N LYS A 23 -13.15 7.59 -21.22
CA LYS A 23 -14.35 7.98 -20.46
C LYS A 23 -14.79 6.86 -19.51
N GLY A 24 -14.81 5.63 -19.99
CA GLY A 24 -15.15 4.46 -19.18
C GLY A 24 -14.11 4.17 -18.09
N ASN A 25 -12.81 4.41 -18.35
CA ASN A 25 -11.76 4.40 -17.34
C ASN A 25 -12.02 5.41 -16.22
N LEU A 26 -12.41 6.64 -16.56
CA LEU A 26 -12.75 7.68 -15.59
C LEU A 26 -13.96 7.28 -14.74
N ILE A 27 -15.06 6.84 -15.38
CA ILE A 27 -16.28 6.40 -14.68
C ILE A 27 -15.95 5.24 -13.74
N TYR A 28 -15.20 4.25 -14.21
CA TYR A 28 -14.76 3.12 -13.38
C TYR A 28 -14.00 3.59 -12.14
N CYS A 29 -13.01 4.47 -12.29
CA CYS A 29 -12.24 4.99 -11.16
C CYS A 29 -13.10 5.78 -10.16
N ILE A 30 -14.09 6.56 -10.64
CA ILE A 30 -15.02 7.28 -9.78
C ILE A 30 -15.90 6.30 -9.01
N VAL A 31 -16.53 5.33 -9.68
CA VAL A 31 -17.42 4.35 -9.03
C VAL A 31 -16.66 3.52 -8.00
N MET A 32 -15.48 3.00 -8.36
CA MET A 32 -14.67 2.22 -7.43
C MET A 32 -14.09 3.07 -6.29
N GLY A 33 -13.71 4.32 -6.56
CA GLY A 33 -13.32 5.27 -5.53
C GLY A 33 -14.43 5.50 -4.51
N ILE A 34 -15.65 5.76 -4.98
CA ILE A 34 -16.83 5.92 -4.12
C ILE A 34 -17.11 4.64 -3.33
N ALA A 35 -17.05 3.46 -3.95
CA ALA A 35 -17.26 2.19 -3.25
C ALA A 35 -16.25 1.98 -2.12
N MET A 36 -14.96 2.20 -2.39
CA MET A 36 -13.90 2.11 -1.37
C MET A 36 -14.06 3.17 -0.28
N PHE A 37 -14.47 4.38 -0.63
CA PHE A 37 -14.76 5.45 0.31
C PHE A 37 -15.92 5.07 1.24
N VAL A 38 -17.05 4.61 0.70
CA VAL A 38 -18.23 4.22 1.50
C VAL A 38 -17.87 3.12 2.49
N ILE A 39 -17.17 2.08 2.04
CA ILE A 39 -16.75 0.98 2.93
C ILE A 39 -15.76 1.47 3.99
N ALA A 40 -14.80 2.33 3.66
CA ALA A 40 -13.83 2.80 4.65
C ALA A 40 -14.42 3.84 5.62
N SER A 41 -15.37 4.66 5.17
CA SER A 41 -15.97 5.76 5.94
C SER A 41 -17.10 5.31 6.87
N LEU A 42 -17.84 4.25 6.53
CA LEU A 42 -18.91 3.72 7.37
C LEU A 42 -18.44 2.75 8.45
N ARG A 43 -17.15 2.37 8.45
CA ARG A 43 -16.62 1.40 9.40
C ARG A 43 -16.71 1.90 10.85
N ARG A 44 -16.97 0.99 11.80
CA ARG A 44 -16.85 1.24 13.25
C ARG A 44 -16.06 0.11 13.89
N SER A 45 -15.00 0.44 14.64
CA SER A 45 -14.15 -0.56 15.33
C SER A 45 -13.50 -1.60 14.42
N VAL A 46 -13.29 -1.27 13.15
CA VAL A 46 -12.64 -2.15 12.15
C VAL A 46 -11.19 -1.72 11.94
N GLY A 47 -10.25 -2.65 12.09
CA GLY A 47 -8.82 -2.42 12.01
C GLY A 47 -8.17 -2.30 13.39
N HIS A 48 -7.02 -2.95 13.58
CA HIS A 48 -6.24 -2.92 14.82
C HIS A 48 -5.97 -1.53 15.38
N ASP A 49 -5.74 -0.53 14.53
CA ASP A 49 -5.40 0.83 14.97
C ASP A 49 -6.63 1.77 15.07
N TYR A 50 -7.86 1.30 14.83
CA TYR A 50 -9.07 2.14 14.86
C TYR A 50 -9.21 2.91 16.17
N ASN A 51 -9.21 2.21 17.31
CA ASN A 51 -9.40 2.82 18.63
C ASN A 51 -8.31 3.83 18.97
N ASN A 52 -7.08 3.58 18.53
CA ASN A 52 -5.96 4.51 18.73
C ASN A 52 -6.23 5.86 18.04
N TYR A 53 -6.67 5.85 16.78
CA TYR A 53 -6.99 7.11 16.09
C TYR A 53 -8.24 7.79 16.63
N ALA A 54 -9.25 7.03 17.04
CA ALA A 54 -10.44 7.59 17.70
C ALA A 54 -10.04 8.34 18.97
N LEU A 55 -9.22 7.73 19.83
CA LEU A 55 -8.71 8.33 21.05
C LEU A 55 -7.83 9.56 20.79
N MET A 56 -6.96 9.51 19.77
CA MET A 56 -6.16 10.68 19.38
C MET A 56 -7.05 11.86 18.95
N TYR A 57 -8.13 11.58 18.23
CA TYR A 57 -9.07 12.62 17.81
C TYR A 57 -9.84 13.20 19.00
N MET A 58 -10.39 12.36 19.88
CA MET A 58 -11.09 12.81 21.09
C MET A 58 -10.18 13.66 21.99
N ARG A 59 -8.92 13.26 22.19
CA ARG A 59 -7.92 14.07 22.92
C ARG A 59 -7.68 15.43 22.26
N SER A 60 -7.70 15.49 20.93
CA SER A 60 -7.49 16.75 20.20
C SER A 60 -8.66 17.73 20.36
N MET A 61 -9.87 17.26 20.71
CA MET A 61 -11.01 18.14 20.99
C MET A 61 -10.77 19.02 22.22
N THR A 62 -10.09 18.49 23.23
CA THR A 62 -9.87 19.20 24.50
C THR A 62 -8.55 19.94 24.57
N MET A 63 -7.62 19.67 23.65
CA MET A 63 -6.30 20.31 23.63
C MET A 63 -6.31 21.65 22.91
N ASP A 64 -5.47 22.60 23.30
CA ASP A 64 -5.19 23.79 22.49
C ASP A 64 -4.03 23.57 21.49
N MET A 65 -3.72 24.61 20.70
CA MET A 65 -2.64 24.50 19.70
C MET A 65 -1.23 24.43 20.32
N GLU A 66 -1.02 24.98 21.52
CA GLU A 66 0.26 24.91 22.22
C GLU A 66 0.51 23.49 22.72
N GLU A 67 -0.52 22.86 23.28
CA GLU A 67 -0.52 21.45 23.70
C GLU A 67 -0.28 20.53 22.49
N ILE A 68 -0.95 20.77 21.36
CA ILE A 68 -0.70 20.04 20.11
C ILE A 68 0.74 20.24 19.62
N ALA A 69 1.31 21.43 19.78
CA ALA A 69 2.68 21.76 19.37
C ALA A 69 3.75 21.03 20.20
N VAL A 70 3.44 20.56 21.42
CA VAL A 70 4.36 19.76 22.24
C VAL A 70 4.11 18.24 22.18
N GLN A 71 2.99 17.79 21.59
CA GLN A 71 2.72 16.35 21.40
C GLN A 71 3.82 15.63 20.59
N ARG A 72 4.09 14.36 20.91
CA ARG A 72 5.09 13.57 20.14
C ARG A 72 4.59 13.10 18.77
N THR A 73 3.28 13.08 18.57
CA THR A 73 2.67 12.74 17.27
C THR A 73 3.10 13.74 16.19
N GLU A 74 3.24 13.26 14.96
CA GLU A 74 3.68 14.04 13.82
C GLU A 74 2.73 15.20 13.55
N LYS A 75 3.30 16.40 13.45
CA LYS A 75 2.56 17.66 13.49
C LYS A 75 1.58 17.84 12.35
N GLY A 76 1.91 17.37 11.15
CA GLY A 76 1.00 17.44 10.01
C GLY A 76 -0.30 16.67 10.26
N TYR A 77 -0.22 15.51 10.92
CA TYR A 77 -1.42 14.76 11.32
C TYR A 77 -2.16 15.42 12.48
N SER A 78 -1.45 15.82 13.53
CA SER A 78 -2.06 16.42 14.73
C SER A 78 -2.77 17.74 14.43
N ILE A 79 -2.19 18.59 13.58
CA ILE A 79 -2.80 19.87 13.17
C ILE A 79 -4.10 19.62 12.40
N ILE A 80 -4.11 18.70 11.41
CA ILE A 80 -5.34 18.36 10.69
C ILE A 80 -6.39 17.78 11.63
N THR A 81 -5.98 16.89 12.53
CA THR A 81 -6.85 16.26 13.53
C THR A 81 -7.47 17.33 14.44
N LYS A 82 -6.67 18.27 14.93
CA LYS A 82 -7.13 19.40 15.76
C LYS A 82 -8.10 20.29 15.01
N LEU A 83 -7.74 20.72 13.80
CA LEU A 83 -8.63 21.55 12.97
C LEU A 83 -9.98 20.88 12.73
N LEU A 84 -10.01 19.56 12.49
CA LEU A 84 -11.28 18.85 12.37
C LEU A 84 -12.03 18.78 13.71
N ALA A 85 -11.31 18.49 14.81
CA ALA A 85 -11.89 18.37 16.15
C ALA A 85 -12.51 19.69 16.67
N ASP A 86 -12.02 20.85 16.19
CA ASP A 86 -12.58 22.16 16.52
C ASP A 86 -13.98 22.40 15.94
N TYR A 87 -14.32 21.73 14.83
CA TYR A 87 -15.61 21.91 14.13
C TYR A 87 -16.53 20.69 14.20
N PHE A 88 -15.99 19.49 14.45
CA PHE A 88 -16.74 18.24 14.43
C PHE A 88 -16.55 17.44 15.72
N TYR A 89 -17.65 17.19 16.44
CA TYR A 89 -17.64 16.52 17.74
C TYR A 89 -17.58 14.98 17.67
N ASP A 90 -17.68 14.38 16.49
CA ASP A 90 -17.60 12.92 16.32
C ASP A 90 -16.24 12.53 15.75
N TYR A 91 -15.54 11.62 16.44
CA TYR A 91 -14.26 11.07 15.98
C TYR A 91 -14.37 10.31 14.66
N GLN A 92 -15.58 9.89 14.24
CA GLN A 92 -15.80 9.31 12.93
C GLN A 92 -15.33 10.23 11.79
N THR A 93 -15.31 11.54 12.03
CA THR A 93 -14.84 12.57 11.08
C THR A 93 -13.45 12.26 10.53
N ILE A 94 -12.48 11.86 11.37
CA ILE A 94 -11.12 11.58 10.87
C ILE A 94 -11.09 10.39 9.91
N PHE A 95 -11.93 9.38 10.16
CA PHE A 95 -12.02 8.21 9.30
C PHE A 95 -12.69 8.54 7.97
N ILE A 96 -13.72 9.39 7.96
CA ILE A 96 -14.37 9.88 6.74
C ILE A 96 -13.36 10.68 5.89
N VAL A 97 -12.65 11.63 6.49
CA VAL A 97 -11.68 12.49 5.79
C VAL A 97 -10.53 11.67 5.22
N CYS A 98 -9.93 10.78 6.01
CA CYS A 98 -8.86 9.91 5.53
C CYS A 98 -9.36 8.93 4.45
N ALA A 99 -10.55 8.34 4.61
CA ALA A 99 -11.16 7.47 3.60
C ALA A 99 -11.35 8.20 2.27
N ALA A 100 -11.84 9.45 2.30
CA ALA A 100 -12.01 10.27 1.11
C ALA A 100 -10.66 10.55 0.43
N PHE A 101 -9.66 10.95 1.21
CA PHE A 101 -8.31 11.19 0.72
C PHE A 101 -7.73 9.94 0.04
N PHE A 102 -7.75 8.78 0.70
CA PHE A 102 -7.20 7.54 0.14
C PHE A 102 -7.95 7.08 -1.12
N ALA A 103 -9.28 7.15 -1.10
CA ALA A 103 -10.12 6.80 -2.25
C ALA A 103 -9.81 7.67 -3.48
N VAL A 104 -9.65 8.99 -3.28
CA VAL A 104 -9.25 9.91 -4.36
C VAL A 104 -7.84 9.58 -4.85
N CYS A 105 -6.87 9.40 -3.95
CA CYS A 105 -5.50 9.11 -4.33
C CYS A 105 -5.37 7.82 -5.14
N VAL A 106 -6.02 6.73 -4.72
CA VAL A 106 -5.98 5.45 -5.47
C VAL A 106 -6.72 5.56 -6.80
N ALA A 107 -7.86 6.25 -6.87
CA ALA A 107 -8.60 6.46 -8.11
C ALA A 107 -7.78 7.26 -9.13
N VAL A 108 -7.12 8.34 -8.68
CA VAL A 108 -6.21 9.15 -9.51
C VAL A 108 -4.99 8.33 -9.94
N ALA A 109 -4.40 7.56 -9.03
CA ALA A 109 -3.24 6.72 -9.33
C ALA A 109 -3.57 5.70 -10.43
N ALA A 110 -4.68 4.97 -10.27
CA ALA A 110 -5.13 3.99 -11.24
C ALA A 110 -5.47 4.63 -12.59
N TYR A 111 -6.20 5.75 -12.59
CA TYR A 111 -6.60 6.44 -13.82
C TYR A 111 -5.40 6.99 -14.61
N LYS A 112 -4.42 7.58 -13.91
CA LYS A 112 -3.31 8.31 -14.53
C LYS A 112 -2.17 7.39 -14.96
N TYR A 113 -1.88 6.34 -14.20
CA TYR A 113 -0.67 5.53 -14.38
C TYR A 113 -0.92 4.13 -14.93
N CYS A 114 -2.17 3.67 -14.98
CA CYS A 114 -2.52 2.37 -15.58
C CYS A 114 -3.19 2.55 -16.94
N LYS A 115 -2.78 1.74 -17.92
CA LYS A 115 -3.49 1.61 -19.19
C LYS A 115 -4.91 1.03 -19.00
N ARG A 116 -5.04 0.11 -18.05
CA ARG A 116 -6.31 -0.48 -17.60
C ARG A 116 -6.47 -0.27 -16.08
N PRO A 117 -7.21 0.76 -15.65
CA PRO A 117 -7.29 1.12 -14.23
C PRO A 117 -7.81 0.00 -13.32
N TYR A 118 -8.69 -0.88 -13.83
CA TYR A 118 -9.19 -1.99 -13.03
C TYR A 118 -8.10 -2.94 -12.53
N LEU A 119 -7.02 -3.14 -13.29
CA LEU A 119 -5.89 -3.94 -12.84
C LEU A 119 -5.20 -3.29 -11.64
N GLY A 120 -4.96 -1.97 -11.69
CA GLY A 120 -4.33 -1.23 -10.59
C GLY A 120 -5.16 -1.30 -9.31
N ILE A 121 -6.49 -1.12 -9.42
CA ILE A 121 -7.41 -1.24 -8.27
C ILE A 121 -7.46 -2.69 -7.77
N CYS A 122 -7.56 -3.69 -8.65
CA CYS A 122 -7.58 -5.10 -8.23
C CYS A 122 -6.31 -5.46 -7.45
N PHE A 123 -5.13 -5.08 -7.95
CA PHE A 123 -3.88 -5.31 -7.24
C PHE A 123 -3.80 -4.54 -5.91
N PHE A 124 -4.28 -3.29 -5.86
CA PHE A 124 -4.36 -2.52 -4.61
C PHE A 124 -5.21 -3.24 -3.54
N LEU A 125 -6.32 -3.86 -3.94
CA LEU A 125 -7.15 -4.67 -3.05
C LEU A 125 -6.43 -5.98 -2.66
N THR A 126 -5.93 -6.74 -3.64
CA THR A 126 -5.49 -8.12 -3.43
C THR A 126 -4.12 -8.23 -2.75
N PHE A 127 -3.31 -7.17 -2.79
CA PHE A 127 -2.08 -7.05 -1.99
C PHE A 127 -2.33 -6.43 -0.61
N GLY A 128 -3.59 -6.25 -0.20
CA GLY A 128 -3.92 -5.78 1.15
C GLY A 128 -3.64 -4.30 1.40
N VAL A 129 -3.21 -3.55 0.38
CA VAL A 129 -2.91 -2.11 0.52
C VAL A 129 -4.16 -1.32 0.89
N TYR A 130 -5.34 -1.73 0.40
CA TYR A 130 -6.60 -1.15 0.88
C TYR A 130 -6.82 -1.38 2.38
N PHE A 131 -6.47 -2.55 2.92
CA PHE A 131 -6.60 -2.82 4.36
C PHE A 131 -5.57 -2.07 5.20
N ASN A 132 -4.40 -1.75 4.65
CA ASN A 132 -3.44 -0.84 5.29
C ASN A 132 -4.07 0.54 5.54
N THR A 133 -4.93 1.03 4.64
CA THR A 133 -5.63 2.32 4.82
C THR A 133 -6.60 2.35 6.01
N PHE A 134 -6.96 1.20 6.58
CA PHE A 134 -7.79 1.12 7.79
C PHE A 134 -6.97 1.29 9.08
N ASN A 135 -5.66 1.05 9.00
CA ASN A 135 -4.79 0.89 10.15
C ASN A 135 -3.66 1.91 10.19
N PHE A 136 -3.10 2.28 9.05
CA PHE A 136 -1.89 3.09 9.05
C PHE A 136 -2.18 4.50 8.54
N LEU A 137 -3.23 5.18 9.06
CA LEU A 137 -3.72 6.47 8.53
C LEU A 137 -2.59 7.47 8.26
N ARG A 138 -1.75 7.74 9.28
CA ARG A 138 -0.59 8.64 9.17
C ARG A 138 0.39 8.20 8.08
N GLN A 139 0.73 6.92 8.09
CA GLN A 139 1.72 6.33 7.21
C GLN A 139 1.23 6.21 5.76
N GLU A 140 -0.04 5.91 5.54
CA GLU A 140 -0.66 5.85 4.21
C GLU A 140 -0.84 7.24 3.61
N ILE A 141 -1.11 8.28 4.42
CA ILE A 141 -1.04 9.68 3.94
C ILE A 141 0.36 9.97 3.40
N ALA A 142 1.39 9.69 4.20
CA ALA A 142 2.78 9.83 3.77
C ALA A 142 3.11 8.93 2.56
N GLY A 143 2.60 7.71 2.53
CA GLY A 143 2.76 6.73 1.46
C GLY A 143 2.23 7.21 0.12
N PHE A 144 1.02 7.77 0.08
CA PHE A 144 0.47 8.36 -1.14
C PHE A 144 1.25 9.61 -1.59
N ILE A 145 1.70 10.46 -0.67
CA ILE A 145 2.55 11.61 -1.00
C ILE A 145 3.86 11.13 -1.65
N VAL A 146 4.53 10.14 -1.05
CA VAL A 146 5.76 9.52 -1.60
C VAL A 146 5.48 8.85 -2.95
N PHE A 147 4.37 8.12 -3.09
CA PHE A 147 3.96 7.51 -4.36
C PHE A 147 3.92 8.54 -5.48
N PHE A 148 3.22 9.66 -5.28
CA PHE A 148 3.15 10.71 -6.31
C PHE A 148 4.52 11.38 -6.54
N ALA A 149 5.35 11.50 -5.49
CA ALA A 149 6.71 12.01 -5.62
C ALA A 149 7.61 11.08 -6.47
N ILE A 150 7.53 9.77 -6.27
CA ILE A 150 8.23 8.76 -7.09
C ILE A 150 7.74 8.86 -8.54
N MET A 151 6.42 8.81 -8.74
CA MET A 151 5.82 8.78 -10.07
C MET A 151 6.08 10.06 -10.90
N HIS A 152 6.29 11.21 -10.25
CA HIS A 152 6.50 12.49 -10.94
C HIS A 152 7.95 12.97 -10.95
N TYR A 153 8.64 12.94 -9.81
CA TYR A 153 9.93 13.61 -9.63
C TYR A 153 11.11 12.66 -9.82
N VAL A 154 11.02 11.40 -9.36
CA VAL A 154 12.07 10.40 -9.67
C VAL A 154 12.12 10.14 -11.17
N LYS A 155 10.95 10.01 -11.82
CA LYS A 155 10.84 9.81 -13.28
C LYS A 155 11.50 10.93 -14.11
N LYS A 156 11.49 12.17 -13.60
CA LYS A 156 12.01 13.36 -14.28
C LYS A 156 13.38 13.81 -13.77
N ASP A 157 14.02 13.01 -12.92
CA ASP A 157 15.27 13.32 -12.25
C ASP A 157 15.27 14.64 -11.45
N GLN A 158 14.13 14.98 -10.83
CA GLN A 158 13.94 16.22 -10.08
C GLN A 158 14.14 16.00 -8.57
N PHE A 159 15.39 15.78 -8.14
CA PHE A 159 15.74 15.44 -6.75
C PHE A 159 15.22 16.46 -5.72
N PHE A 160 15.43 17.76 -5.95
CA PHE A 160 15.01 18.78 -4.98
C PHE A 160 13.49 18.80 -4.76
N ARG A 161 12.71 18.66 -5.84
CA ARG A 161 11.24 18.58 -5.74
C ARG A 161 10.79 17.29 -5.06
N PHE A 162 11.49 16.19 -5.32
CA PHE A 162 11.27 14.95 -4.58
C PHE A 162 11.51 15.13 -3.07
N CYS A 163 12.62 15.77 -2.68
CA CYS A 163 12.94 16.05 -1.28
C CYS A 163 11.86 16.90 -0.60
N ILE A 164 11.35 17.95 -1.26
CA ILE A 164 10.24 18.76 -0.72
C ILE A 164 9.02 17.88 -0.41
N MET A 165 8.63 17.00 -1.34
CA MET A 165 7.50 16.11 -1.11
C MET A 165 7.75 15.09 0.00
N VAL A 166 8.98 14.58 0.12
CA VAL A 166 9.35 13.65 1.20
C VAL A 166 9.35 14.36 2.56
N LEU A 167 9.82 15.61 2.63
CA LEU A 167 9.74 16.42 3.84
C LEU A 167 8.27 16.67 4.22
N LEU A 168 7.42 17.01 3.25
CA LEU A 168 5.97 17.10 3.47
C LEU A 168 5.37 15.78 3.98
N ALA A 169 5.75 14.64 3.38
CA ALA A 169 5.31 13.32 3.85
C ALA A 169 5.78 13.03 5.28
N SER A 170 7.00 13.45 5.64
CA SER A 170 7.57 13.27 6.97
C SER A 170 6.82 14.04 8.06
N CYS A 171 6.10 15.12 7.69
CA CYS A 171 5.19 15.82 8.61
C CYS A 171 3.99 14.96 9.03
N PHE A 172 3.63 13.92 8.26
CA PHE A 172 2.55 12.98 8.59
C PHE A 172 3.07 11.70 9.22
N HIS A 173 4.24 11.22 8.78
CA HIS A 173 4.91 10.10 9.40
C HIS A 173 6.43 10.19 9.20
N LEU A 174 7.18 10.38 10.29
CA LEU A 174 8.60 10.75 10.26
C LEU A 174 9.46 9.78 9.44
N SER A 175 9.17 8.48 9.50
CA SER A 175 9.93 7.44 8.80
C SER A 175 9.93 7.60 7.27
N ALA A 176 9.02 8.39 6.69
CA ALA A 176 9.04 8.75 5.28
C ALA A 176 10.33 9.48 4.86
N ILE A 177 11.04 10.12 5.80
CA ILE A 177 12.33 10.79 5.52
C ILE A 177 13.38 9.83 4.92
N LEU A 178 13.26 8.54 5.22
CA LEU A 178 14.12 7.50 4.65
C LEU A 178 13.95 7.34 3.14
N MET A 179 12.91 7.95 2.56
CA MET A 179 12.74 7.96 1.11
C MET A 179 13.75 8.86 0.39
N ILE A 180 14.42 9.79 1.09
CA ILE A 180 15.50 10.62 0.52
C ILE A 180 16.64 9.76 -0.03
N PRO A 181 17.33 8.89 0.76
CA PRO A 181 18.36 8.02 0.22
C PRO A 181 17.79 7.00 -0.78
N PHE A 182 16.53 6.58 -0.63
CA PHE A 182 15.88 5.71 -1.61
C PHE A 182 15.70 6.34 -2.99
N TYR A 183 15.72 7.68 -3.12
CA TYR A 183 15.79 8.33 -4.43
C TYR A 183 16.92 7.76 -5.31
N PHE A 184 18.07 7.48 -4.70
CA PHE A 184 19.23 6.93 -5.37
C PHE A 184 19.18 5.41 -5.44
N LEU A 185 18.82 4.74 -4.33
CA LEU A 185 18.76 3.28 -4.28
C LEU A 185 17.77 2.71 -5.31
N LEU A 186 16.63 3.36 -5.50
CA LEU A 186 15.62 2.92 -6.47
C LEU A 186 16.10 3.02 -7.93
N LYS A 187 17.14 3.81 -8.22
CA LYS A 187 17.71 3.95 -9.56
C LYS A 187 18.85 2.97 -9.86
N ILE A 188 19.29 2.21 -8.86
CA ILE A 188 20.28 1.15 -9.06
C ILE A 188 19.58 0.01 -9.80
N LYS A 189 20.11 -0.33 -10.98
CA LYS A 189 19.52 -1.36 -11.85
C LYS A 189 19.56 -2.73 -11.20
N ILE A 190 18.46 -3.48 -11.27
CA ILE A 190 18.40 -4.85 -10.76
C ILE A 190 19.05 -5.81 -11.78
N THR A 191 20.32 -6.12 -11.53
CA THR A 191 21.15 -7.11 -12.23
C THR A 191 21.40 -8.34 -11.34
N PRO A 192 21.90 -9.48 -11.87
CA PRO A 192 22.29 -10.60 -11.02
C PRO A 192 23.30 -10.23 -9.93
N VAL A 193 24.24 -9.33 -10.22
CA VAL A 193 25.26 -8.87 -9.27
C VAL A 193 24.63 -8.05 -8.15
N THR A 194 23.84 -7.02 -8.49
CA THR A 194 23.17 -6.19 -7.48
C THR A 194 22.16 -7.00 -6.68
N LEU A 195 21.49 -7.98 -7.28
CA LEU A 195 20.58 -8.88 -6.58
C LEU A 195 21.35 -9.78 -5.58
N GLY A 196 22.54 -10.26 -5.95
CA GLY A 196 23.42 -10.99 -5.04
C GLY A 196 23.87 -10.13 -3.85
N ILE A 197 24.27 -8.88 -4.12
CA ILE A 197 24.65 -7.90 -3.08
C ILE A 197 23.46 -7.62 -2.16
N TYR A 198 22.30 -7.26 -2.72
CA TYR A 198 21.12 -6.97 -1.92
C TYR A 198 20.61 -8.19 -1.17
N GLY A 199 20.63 -9.38 -1.77
CA GLY A 199 20.28 -10.63 -1.10
C GLY A 199 21.21 -10.91 0.09
N GLY A 200 22.53 -10.79 -0.12
CA GLY A 200 23.52 -10.92 0.96
C GLY A 200 23.29 -9.92 2.08
N LEU A 201 23.09 -8.63 1.75
CA LEU A 201 22.76 -7.60 2.74
C LEU A 201 21.45 -7.89 3.47
N THR A 202 20.42 -8.38 2.78
CA THR A 202 19.14 -8.76 3.39
C THR A 202 19.33 -9.87 4.41
N VAL A 203 20.09 -10.91 4.05
CA VAL A 203 20.39 -12.03 4.96
C VAL A 203 21.18 -11.54 6.17
N LEU A 204 22.22 -10.72 5.96
CA LEU A 204 23.00 -10.14 7.05
C LEU A 204 22.13 -9.29 7.99
N ILE A 205 21.33 -8.36 7.44
CA ILE A 205 20.40 -7.53 8.22
C ILE A 205 19.40 -8.40 8.97
N TYR A 206 18.87 -9.46 8.35
CA TYR A 206 17.92 -10.36 8.99
C TYR A 206 18.54 -11.14 10.17
N ILE A 207 19.77 -11.63 10.01
CA ILE A 207 20.52 -12.34 11.06
C ILE A 207 20.77 -11.40 12.25
N PHE A 208 21.29 -10.20 11.99
CA PHE A 208 21.65 -9.21 13.02
C PHE A 208 20.50 -8.28 13.43
N SER A 209 19.28 -8.53 12.96
CA SER A 209 18.14 -7.60 13.14
C SER A 209 17.81 -7.33 14.61
N TRP A 210 17.97 -8.31 15.51
CA TRP A 210 17.78 -8.08 16.95
C TRP A 210 18.81 -7.10 17.51
N ASN A 211 20.10 -7.27 17.19
CA ASN A 211 21.15 -6.34 17.61
C ASN A 211 20.92 -4.92 17.05
N ILE A 212 20.45 -4.83 15.80
CA ILE A 212 20.10 -3.56 15.17
C ILE A 212 18.93 -2.91 15.90
N MET A 213 17.88 -3.68 16.21
CA MET A 213 16.71 -3.17 16.93
C MET A 213 17.08 -2.72 18.33
N ASP A 214 17.85 -3.50 19.08
CA ASP A 214 18.36 -3.13 20.41
C ASP A 214 19.13 -1.80 20.34
N PHE A 215 20.06 -1.66 19.38
CA PHE A 215 20.78 -0.41 19.16
C PHE A 215 19.83 0.77 18.85
N ILE A 216 18.88 0.58 17.94
CA ILE A 216 17.94 1.65 17.56
C ILE A 216 17.10 2.07 18.77
N THR A 217 16.60 1.12 19.55
CA THR A 217 15.75 1.43 20.71
C THR A 217 16.55 2.04 21.85
N ASP A 218 17.77 1.57 22.11
CA ASP A 218 18.58 2.05 23.23
C ASP A 218 19.11 3.47 23.01
N TYR A 219 19.37 3.85 21.76
CA TYR A 219 19.99 5.14 21.43
C TYR A 219 19.04 6.14 20.76
N ILE A 220 18.11 5.68 19.92
CA ILE A 220 17.27 6.56 19.09
C ILE A 220 15.83 6.60 19.63
N TYR A 221 15.24 5.44 19.93
CA TYR A 221 13.83 5.31 20.34
C TYR A 221 13.68 4.72 21.75
N LYS A 222 14.29 5.38 22.74
CA LYS A 222 14.38 4.94 24.16
C LYS A 222 13.07 4.56 24.85
N GLN A 223 11.94 4.98 24.29
CA GLN A 223 10.58 4.71 24.76
C GLN A 223 9.98 3.39 24.26
N TYR A 224 10.55 2.81 23.19
CA TYR A 224 10.13 1.52 22.66
C TYR A 224 11.11 0.46 23.16
N GLN A 225 10.81 -0.17 24.29
CA GLN A 225 11.62 -1.30 24.72
C GLN A 225 11.42 -2.49 23.77
N PRO A 226 12.49 -3.02 23.14
CA PRO A 226 12.39 -4.00 22.06
C PRO A 226 11.81 -5.35 22.52
N ARG A 227 11.85 -5.62 23.84
CA ARG A 227 11.39 -6.87 24.46
C ARG A 227 10.04 -6.77 25.18
N THR A 228 9.34 -5.64 25.12
CA THR A 228 8.02 -5.46 25.74
C THR A 228 7.00 -4.82 24.81
N SER A 229 7.43 -4.13 23.75
CA SER A 229 6.52 -3.65 22.71
C SER A 229 6.06 -4.80 21.81
N VAL A 230 4.76 -5.11 21.85
CA VAL A 230 4.12 -6.16 21.04
C VAL A 230 4.45 -6.02 19.55
N HIS A 231 4.58 -4.79 19.05
CA HIS A 231 4.89 -4.48 17.65
C HIS A 231 6.36 -4.72 17.24
N VAL A 232 7.26 -4.88 18.22
CA VAL A 232 8.66 -5.24 18.00
C VAL A 232 8.88 -6.75 18.23
N LEU A 233 8.14 -7.33 19.18
CA LEU A 233 8.25 -8.75 19.55
C LEU A 233 7.66 -9.72 18.51
N HIS A 234 6.61 -9.30 17.80
CA HIS A 234 5.92 -10.16 16.84
C HIS A 234 6.07 -9.64 15.42
N GLY A 235 6.55 -10.51 14.53
CA GLY A 235 6.51 -10.28 13.09
C GLY A 235 5.21 -10.77 12.45
N PHE A 236 5.11 -10.57 11.14
CA PHE A 236 3.97 -11.02 10.36
C PHE A 236 4.06 -12.50 10.00
N ASP A 237 2.90 -13.12 9.78
CA ASP A 237 2.81 -14.48 9.27
C ASP A 237 3.56 -14.61 7.94
N PRO A 238 4.52 -15.55 7.82
CA PRO A 238 5.33 -15.73 6.61
C PRO A 238 4.51 -16.06 5.34
N SER A 239 3.27 -16.53 5.48
CA SER A 239 2.41 -16.83 4.33
C SER A 239 2.13 -15.61 3.45
N TYR A 240 2.18 -14.39 3.99
CA TYR A 240 2.01 -13.17 3.18
C TYR A 240 3.22 -12.90 2.27
N LEU A 241 4.42 -13.36 2.67
CA LEU A 241 5.66 -13.19 1.90
C LEU A 241 5.57 -13.85 0.52
N ILE A 242 4.85 -14.97 0.41
CA ILE A 242 4.78 -15.74 -0.84
C ILE A 242 4.27 -14.89 -2.00
N PHE A 243 3.35 -13.97 -1.72
CA PHE A 243 2.77 -13.10 -2.73
C PHE A 243 3.77 -12.08 -3.24
N SER A 244 4.56 -11.47 -2.36
CA SER A 244 5.62 -10.54 -2.72
C SER A 244 6.79 -11.23 -3.41
N ILE A 245 7.12 -12.48 -3.04
CA ILE A 245 8.08 -13.29 -3.77
C ILE A 245 7.60 -13.54 -5.20
N ILE A 246 6.36 -14.03 -5.37
CA ILE A 246 5.79 -14.30 -6.70
C ILE A 246 5.76 -13.02 -7.53
N ALA A 247 5.35 -11.90 -6.94
CA ALA A 247 5.30 -10.60 -7.60
C ALA A 247 6.68 -10.13 -8.06
N PHE A 248 7.70 -10.25 -7.20
CA PHE A 248 9.07 -9.89 -7.55
C PHE A 248 9.67 -10.83 -8.60
N VAL A 249 9.46 -12.14 -8.50
CA VAL A 249 9.90 -13.10 -9.52
C VAL A 249 9.26 -12.77 -10.87
N ALA A 250 7.97 -12.47 -10.90
CA ALA A 250 7.29 -12.04 -12.13
C ALA A 250 7.89 -10.74 -12.67
N ALA A 251 8.14 -9.74 -11.82
CA ALA A 251 8.80 -8.49 -12.20
C ALA A 251 10.18 -8.74 -12.83
N TYR A 252 10.98 -9.61 -12.21
CA TYR A 252 12.32 -9.95 -12.68
C TYR A 252 12.30 -10.75 -14.00
N VAL A 253 11.38 -11.71 -14.16
CA VAL A 253 11.22 -12.49 -15.40
C VAL A 253 10.81 -11.60 -16.57
N PHE A 254 9.90 -10.65 -16.36
CA PHE A 254 9.42 -9.74 -17.40
C PHE A 254 10.25 -8.46 -17.55
N ARG A 255 11.29 -8.26 -16.72
CA ARG A 255 12.04 -6.99 -16.62
C ARG A 255 12.48 -6.42 -17.95
N ARG A 256 13.04 -7.24 -18.85
CA ARG A 256 13.57 -6.78 -20.14
C ARG A 256 12.47 -6.14 -20.98
N ARG A 257 11.33 -6.83 -21.14
CA ARG A 257 10.17 -6.33 -21.89
C ARG A 257 9.56 -5.09 -21.26
N LEU A 258 9.55 -5.01 -19.92
CA LEU A 258 9.04 -3.86 -19.19
C LEU A 258 9.94 -2.64 -19.42
N ILE A 259 11.24 -2.78 -19.23
CA ILE A 259 12.23 -1.69 -19.38
C ILE A 259 12.30 -1.20 -20.83
N GLU A 260 12.22 -2.10 -21.82
CA GLU A 260 12.15 -1.74 -23.25
C GLU A 260 10.96 -0.83 -23.58
N LYS A 261 9.82 -0.97 -22.88
CA LYS A 261 8.63 -0.13 -23.09
C LYS A 261 8.67 1.22 -22.38
N ASP A 262 9.19 1.25 -21.16
CA ASP A 262 9.33 2.45 -20.34
C ASP A 262 10.52 2.22 -19.41
N PRO A 263 11.67 2.89 -19.61
CA PRO A 263 12.84 2.74 -18.75
C PRO A 263 12.56 3.00 -17.26
N PHE A 264 11.52 3.79 -16.95
CA PHE A 264 11.08 4.01 -15.57
C PHE A 264 10.59 2.72 -14.87
N ASN A 265 10.26 1.67 -15.62
CA ASN A 265 9.93 0.37 -15.03
C ASN A 265 11.07 -0.22 -14.20
N ASP A 266 12.33 0.14 -14.47
CA ASP A 266 13.46 -0.31 -13.65
C ASP A 266 13.34 0.19 -12.20
N VAL A 267 12.95 1.46 -12.02
CA VAL A 267 12.65 2.06 -10.70
C VAL A 267 11.49 1.34 -10.01
N LEU A 268 10.44 1.01 -10.76
CA LEU A 268 9.29 0.29 -10.20
C LEU A 268 9.65 -1.14 -9.78
N ILE A 269 10.51 -1.83 -10.54
CA ILE A 269 11.03 -3.15 -10.18
C ILE A 269 11.86 -3.05 -8.90
N SER A 270 12.68 -2.00 -8.74
CA SER A 270 13.36 -1.71 -7.48
C SER A 270 12.38 -1.47 -6.33
N CYS A 271 11.26 -0.77 -6.56
CA CYS A 271 10.20 -0.61 -5.56
C CYS A 271 9.63 -1.97 -5.10
N MET A 272 9.37 -2.89 -6.05
CA MET A 272 8.92 -4.25 -5.74
C MET A 272 9.97 -5.04 -4.94
N PHE A 273 11.24 -4.93 -5.33
CA PHE A 273 12.36 -5.55 -4.59
C PHE A 273 12.42 -5.05 -3.14
N PHE A 274 12.41 -3.73 -2.94
CA PHE A 274 12.49 -3.17 -1.59
C PHE A 274 11.23 -3.45 -0.76
N SER A 275 10.06 -3.56 -1.40
CA SER A 275 8.86 -4.04 -0.70
C SER A 275 9.04 -5.46 -0.17
N LEU A 276 9.55 -6.38 -1.01
CA LEU A 276 9.91 -7.74 -0.60
C LEU A 276 10.96 -7.73 0.51
N PHE A 277 12.00 -6.91 0.39
CA PHE A 277 13.03 -6.75 1.42
C PHE A 277 12.43 -6.39 2.78
N PHE A 278 11.59 -5.36 2.84
CA PHE A 278 10.97 -4.94 4.10
C PHE A 278 10.04 -6.01 4.67
N GLU A 279 9.32 -6.74 3.83
CA GLU A 279 8.48 -7.87 4.27
C GLU A 279 9.30 -9.04 4.81
N VAL A 280 10.45 -9.39 4.22
CA VAL A 280 11.35 -10.43 4.74
C VAL A 280 11.80 -10.08 6.15
N ILE A 281 12.23 -8.83 6.39
CA ILE A 281 12.59 -8.39 7.75
C ILE A 281 11.35 -8.34 8.66
N GLY A 282 10.21 -7.98 8.08
CA GLY A 282 8.88 -7.96 8.71
C GLY A 282 8.42 -9.24 9.38
N ILE A 283 8.93 -10.39 8.94
CA ILE A 283 8.65 -11.70 9.54
C ILE A 283 9.18 -11.80 10.96
N LYS A 284 10.27 -11.09 11.27
CA LYS A 284 10.76 -10.93 12.65
C LYS A 284 10.20 -9.69 13.31
N HIS A 285 10.17 -8.57 12.57
CA HIS A 285 9.88 -7.24 13.12
C HIS A 285 8.77 -6.56 12.34
N ALA A 286 7.51 -6.69 12.77
CA ALA A 286 6.36 -6.12 12.05
C ALA A 286 6.47 -4.60 11.82
N ILE A 287 7.18 -3.88 12.70
CA ILE A 287 7.43 -2.45 12.52
C ILE A 287 8.28 -2.13 11.28
N VAL A 288 9.17 -3.03 10.86
CA VAL A 288 10.05 -2.84 9.70
C VAL A 288 9.29 -3.06 8.39
N SER A 289 8.38 -4.03 8.31
CA SER A 289 7.57 -4.21 7.09
C SER A 289 6.67 -3.02 6.80
N ARG A 290 6.27 -2.26 7.83
CA ARG A 290 5.52 -1.01 7.64
C ARG A 290 6.29 -0.02 6.76
N MET A 291 7.62 -0.02 6.80
CA MET A 291 8.46 0.83 5.93
C MET A 291 8.27 0.49 4.44
N GLY A 292 7.82 -0.73 4.13
CA GLY A 292 7.43 -1.14 2.78
C GLY A 292 6.25 -0.35 2.20
N ALA A 293 5.43 0.30 3.03
CA ALA A 293 4.26 1.09 2.59
C ALA A 293 4.63 2.18 1.57
N TYR A 294 5.86 2.72 1.63
CA TYR A 294 6.33 3.77 0.72
C TYR A 294 6.67 3.29 -0.69
N VAL A 295 6.98 2.00 -0.85
CA VAL A 295 7.42 1.40 -2.12
C VAL A 295 6.44 0.37 -2.67
N ILE A 296 5.55 -0.19 -1.84
CA ILE A 296 4.51 -1.12 -2.29
C ILE A 296 3.50 -0.45 -3.22
N LEU A 297 3.15 0.83 -3.00
CA LEU A 297 2.16 1.55 -3.82
C LEU A 297 2.59 1.64 -5.31
N PRO A 298 3.80 2.13 -5.67
CA PRO A 298 4.27 2.09 -7.06
C PRO A 298 4.36 0.66 -7.62
N ALA A 299 4.80 -0.29 -6.80
CA ALA A 299 5.01 -1.69 -7.20
C ALA A 299 3.68 -2.38 -7.54
N VAL A 300 2.65 -2.21 -6.71
CA VAL A 300 1.37 -2.90 -6.85
C VAL A 300 0.42 -2.16 -7.78
N VAL A 301 0.26 -0.84 -7.61
CA VAL A 301 -0.73 -0.08 -8.38
C VAL A 301 -0.29 0.11 -9.82
N VAL A 302 1.02 0.17 -10.12
CA VAL A 302 1.52 0.51 -11.46
C VAL A 302 2.30 -0.64 -12.10
N LEU A 303 3.27 -1.24 -11.42
CA LEU A 303 4.09 -2.28 -12.02
C LEU A 303 3.32 -3.59 -12.22
N MET A 304 2.52 -4.05 -11.25
CA MET A 304 1.76 -5.30 -11.40
C MET A 304 0.80 -5.30 -12.61
N PRO A 305 0.04 -4.22 -12.88
CA PRO A 305 -0.70 -4.10 -14.15
C PRO A 305 0.19 -4.22 -15.40
N ARG A 306 1.38 -3.62 -15.39
CA ARG A 306 2.32 -3.69 -16.53
C ARG A 306 2.88 -5.10 -16.71
N ILE A 307 3.15 -5.83 -15.62
CA ILE A 307 3.55 -7.25 -15.64
C ILE A 307 2.42 -8.09 -16.26
N PHE A 308 1.18 -7.90 -15.81
CA PHE A 308 0.02 -8.60 -16.38
C PHE A 308 -0.13 -8.34 -17.88
N GLU A 309 0.01 -7.09 -18.32
CA GLU A 309 -0.04 -6.74 -19.74
C GLU A 309 1.10 -7.37 -20.54
N ALA A 310 2.33 -7.37 -20.02
CA ALA A 310 3.47 -8.01 -20.65
C ALA A 310 3.32 -9.54 -20.76
N ALA A 311 2.74 -10.17 -19.74
CA ALA A 311 2.41 -11.60 -19.76
C ALA A 311 1.33 -11.90 -20.81
N LEU A 312 0.27 -11.08 -20.86
CA LEU A 312 -0.81 -11.25 -21.83
C LEU A 312 -0.33 -11.10 -23.28
N GLU A 313 0.55 -10.13 -23.55
CA GLU A 313 1.16 -9.96 -24.86
C GLU A 313 2.03 -11.16 -25.23
N LYS A 314 2.85 -11.66 -24.31
CA LYS A 314 3.66 -12.88 -24.52
C LYS A 314 2.80 -14.08 -24.91
N CYS A 315 1.68 -14.28 -24.21
CA CYS A 315 0.73 -15.34 -24.53
C CYS A 315 0.12 -15.15 -25.93
N ARG A 316 -0.22 -13.91 -26.32
CA ARG A 316 -0.75 -13.63 -27.66
C ARG A 316 0.28 -13.85 -28.77
N GLU A 317 1.53 -13.50 -28.54
CA GLU A 317 2.66 -13.78 -29.45
C GLU A 317 2.83 -15.29 -29.65
N ALA A 318 2.78 -16.07 -28.55
CA ALA A 318 2.94 -17.52 -28.58
C ALA A 318 1.80 -18.25 -29.33
N ALA A 319 0.61 -17.64 -29.42
CA ALA A 319 -0.51 -18.19 -30.15
C ALA A 319 -0.37 -18.09 -31.68
N LYS A 320 0.62 -17.35 -32.21
CA LYS A 320 0.77 -17.04 -33.65
C LYS A 320 -0.52 -16.42 -34.24
N SER A 321 -0.70 -16.49 -35.56
CA SER A 321 -1.91 -16.00 -36.27
C SER A 321 -3.18 -16.83 -36.01
N ASP A 322 -3.13 -17.87 -35.18
CA ASP A 322 -4.29 -18.69 -34.83
C ASP A 322 -5.23 -17.94 -33.86
N LYS A 323 -6.38 -17.52 -34.40
CA LYS A 323 -7.42 -16.79 -33.66
C LYS A 323 -8.02 -17.59 -32.50
N LYS A 324 -8.22 -18.91 -32.66
CA LYS A 324 -8.77 -19.77 -31.60
C LYS A 324 -7.78 -19.90 -30.46
N ARG A 325 -6.52 -20.22 -30.79
CA ARG A 325 -5.44 -20.34 -29.80
C ARG A 325 -5.19 -19.02 -29.05
N ARG A 326 -5.23 -17.89 -29.75
CA ARG A 326 -5.08 -16.55 -29.15
C ARG A 326 -6.21 -16.22 -28.18
N THR A 327 -7.44 -16.59 -28.52
CA THR A 327 -8.61 -16.41 -27.67
C THR A 327 -8.50 -17.28 -26.42
N LEU A 328 -8.17 -18.56 -26.60
CA LEU A 328 -7.96 -19.50 -25.50
C LEU A 328 -6.86 -19.02 -24.54
N PHE A 329 -5.68 -18.65 -25.04
CA PHE A 329 -4.57 -18.19 -24.20
C PHE A 329 -4.92 -16.91 -23.44
N THR A 330 -5.60 -15.96 -24.10
CA THR A 330 -6.11 -14.74 -23.44
C THR A 330 -7.08 -15.10 -22.31
N ALA A 331 -8.03 -15.99 -22.57
CA ALA A 331 -9.02 -16.41 -21.58
C ALA A 331 -8.37 -17.10 -20.37
N VAL A 332 -7.43 -18.02 -20.62
CA VAL A 332 -6.67 -18.72 -19.57
C VAL A 332 -5.88 -17.71 -18.72
N THR A 333 -5.13 -16.79 -19.32
CA THR A 333 -4.36 -15.79 -18.56
C THR A 333 -5.26 -14.91 -17.68
N VAL A 334 -6.41 -14.46 -18.22
CA VAL A 334 -7.37 -13.64 -17.46
C VAL A 334 -8.02 -14.45 -16.33
N ALA A 335 -8.39 -15.70 -16.59
CA ALA A 335 -8.98 -16.58 -15.59
C ALA A 335 -7.99 -16.90 -14.46
N SER A 336 -6.74 -17.25 -14.80
CA SER A 336 -5.67 -17.49 -13.81
C SER A 336 -5.42 -16.27 -12.96
N PHE A 337 -5.41 -15.06 -13.55
CA PHE A 337 -5.29 -13.81 -12.81
C PHE A 337 -6.46 -13.60 -11.83
N ALA A 338 -7.70 -13.78 -12.29
CA ALA A 338 -8.88 -13.65 -11.43
C ALA A 338 -8.86 -14.64 -10.26
N VAL A 339 -8.45 -15.89 -10.51
CA VAL A 339 -8.29 -16.91 -9.46
C VAL A 339 -7.21 -16.50 -8.46
N VAL A 340 -6.02 -16.08 -8.92
CA VAL A 340 -4.94 -15.65 -8.02
C VAL A 340 -5.37 -14.45 -7.17
N CYS A 341 -5.98 -13.42 -7.76
CA CYS A 341 -6.49 -12.27 -7.03
C CYS A 341 -7.54 -12.68 -5.98
N THR A 342 -8.50 -13.52 -6.35
CA THR A 342 -9.57 -13.96 -5.44
C THR A 342 -9.01 -14.79 -4.29
N THR A 343 -8.06 -15.70 -4.57
CA THR A 343 -7.39 -16.51 -3.54
C THR A 343 -6.56 -15.65 -2.60
N MET A 344 -5.75 -14.73 -3.14
CA MET A 344 -4.94 -13.80 -2.33
C MET A 344 -5.81 -12.98 -1.39
N TYR A 345 -6.84 -12.34 -1.93
CA TYR A 345 -7.72 -11.48 -1.15
C TYR A 345 -8.54 -12.29 -0.14
N GLY A 346 -9.03 -13.47 -0.53
CA GLY A 346 -9.73 -14.38 0.36
C GLY A 346 -8.88 -14.87 1.52
N LEU A 347 -7.62 -15.21 1.28
CA LEU A 347 -6.68 -15.60 2.33
C LEU A 347 -6.46 -14.45 3.33
N MET A 348 -6.31 -13.21 2.85
CA MET A 348 -6.20 -12.03 3.74
C MET A 348 -7.46 -11.84 4.59
N ILE A 349 -8.64 -11.97 3.99
CA ILE A 349 -9.94 -11.81 4.69
C ILE A 349 -10.13 -12.94 5.72
N VAL A 350 -9.87 -14.19 5.36
CA VAL A 350 -10.02 -15.36 6.26
C VAL A 350 -9.05 -15.29 7.44
N ARG A 351 -7.82 -14.82 7.20
CA ARG A 351 -6.80 -14.68 8.25
C ARG A 351 -6.91 -13.38 9.04
N ASN A 352 -7.99 -12.61 8.84
CA ASN A 352 -8.21 -11.32 9.47
C ASN A 352 -7.01 -10.37 9.35
N TYR A 353 -6.41 -10.29 8.15
CA TYR A 353 -5.27 -9.43 7.89
C TYR A 353 -5.60 -7.99 8.29
N ASN A 354 -4.75 -7.40 9.13
CA ASN A 354 -4.93 -6.04 9.65
C ASN A 354 -6.25 -5.82 10.44
N GLY A 355 -6.89 -6.87 10.95
CA GLY A 355 -8.03 -6.74 11.85
C GLY A 355 -9.30 -6.20 11.18
N VAL A 356 -9.45 -6.40 9.87
CA VAL A 356 -10.57 -5.84 9.10
C VAL A 356 -11.84 -6.70 9.11
N THR A 357 -11.79 -7.89 9.71
CA THR A 357 -12.92 -8.82 9.82
C THR A 357 -13.18 -9.24 11.28
N PRO A 358 -14.45 -9.31 11.74
CA PRO A 358 -15.67 -8.94 11.02
C PRO A 358 -15.69 -7.44 10.67
N TYR A 359 -16.42 -7.09 9.60
CA TYR A 359 -16.61 -5.70 9.22
C TYR A 359 -17.90 -5.22 9.87
N THR A 360 -17.79 -4.18 10.69
CA THR A 360 -18.88 -3.54 11.39
C THR A 360 -19.00 -2.07 11.00
N THR A 361 -20.22 -1.55 11.06
CA THR A 361 -20.56 -0.19 10.63
C THR A 361 -21.02 0.69 11.77
N VAL A 362 -21.08 1.99 11.53
CA VAL A 362 -21.68 2.97 12.46
C VAL A 362 -23.17 2.75 12.72
N PHE A 363 -23.84 1.92 11.91
CA PHE A 363 -25.25 1.57 12.06
C PHE A 363 -25.48 0.26 12.83
N ASP A 364 -24.40 -0.48 13.12
CA ASP A 364 -24.52 -1.71 13.89
C ASP A 364 -24.77 -1.32 15.36
N GLU A 365 -25.70 -2.01 16.01
CA GLU A 365 -25.93 -1.83 17.45
C GLU A 365 -24.72 -2.35 18.22
N PHE A 366 -23.98 -1.45 18.85
CA PHE A 366 -22.98 -1.83 19.83
C PHE A 366 -23.68 -1.90 21.18
N GLU A 367 -23.88 -3.12 21.70
CA GLU A 367 -24.01 -3.28 23.15
C GLU A 367 -22.79 -2.59 23.76
N THR A 368 -23.04 -1.65 24.66
CA THR A 368 -22.04 -0.80 25.31
C THR A 368 -20.89 -1.64 25.87
N GLN A 369 -19.84 -1.86 25.10
CA GLN A 369 -18.57 -2.32 25.65
C GLN A 369 -17.95 -1.11 26.35
N GLU A 370 -17.87 -1.20 27.67
CA GLU A 370 -17.21 -0.22 28.51
C GLU A 370 -15.79 0.05 28.00
N TRP A 371 -15.48 1.33 27.87
CA TRP A 371 -14.27 1.89 27.25
C TRP A 371 -13.03 1.74 28.14
#